data_AF-A0A1Y4J3L8-F1
#
_entry.id   AF-A0A1Y4J3L8-F1
#
_cell.length_a   1.000
_cell.length_b   1.000
_cell.length_c   1.000
_cell.angle_alpha   90.00
_cell.angle_beta   90.00
_cell.angle_gamma   90.00
#
_symmetry.space_group_name_H-M   'P 1'
#
loop_
_entity.id
_entity.type
_entity.pdbx_description
1 polymer ?
#
loop_
_entity_poly.entity_id
_entity_poly.type
_entity_poly.pdbx_seq_one_letter_code
_entity_poly.pdbx_strand_id
1 'polypeptide(L)'
;MKEKILFFGVFYIILGTLGLTIPSISYYLTNHAWPLDDISIGLITIVVSTVGYSTAEKIIVLRGKKSNLSEMLWNLVALVLSIVLTIFVVIFLGNEVICFPLILSCLAYILSCILWWYQNRDNDSFKNIGENALGGSPEQFN
;
A
#
# COMPACT_ATOMS: atom_id res chain seq x y z
N MET A 1 4.61 17.69 -7.98
CA MET A 1 5.48 16.55 -8.36
C MET A 1 6.53 16.23 -7.28
N LYS A 2 7.31 17.21 -6.78
CA LYS A 2 8.27 17.00 -5.68
C LYS A 2 7.65 16.42 -4.40
N GLU A 3 6.52 16.98 -3.96
CA GLU A 3 5.80 16.53 -2.75
C GLU A 3 5.23 15.11 -2.88
N LYS A 4 4.73 14.76 -4.07
CA LYS A 4 4.27 13.39 -4.37
C LYS A 4 5.42 12.38 -4.29
N ILE A 5 6.60 12.74 -4.80
CA ILE A 5 7.81 11.90 -4.72
C ILE A 5 8.27 11.79 -3.26
N LEU A 6 8.22 12.87 -2.49
CA LEU A 6 8.55 12.86 -1.06
C LEU A 6 7.59 11.94 -0.29
N PHE A 7 6.28 12.10 -0.49
CA PHE A 7 5.27 11.26 0.17
C PHE A 7 5.45 9.79 -0.19
N PHE A 8 5.65 9.47 -1.47
CA PHE A 8 5.94 8.10 -1.90
C PHE A 8 7.24 7.57 -1.29
N GLY A 9 8.33 8.34 -1.34
CA GLY A 9 9.61 7.91 -0.79
C GLY A 9 9.53 7.63 0.72
N VAL A 10 8.91 8.53 1.49
CA VAL A 10 8.83 8.40 2.95
C VAL A 10 7.82 7.34 3.38
N PHE A 11 6.59 7.38 2.86
CA PHE A 11 5.55 6.45 3.29
C PHE A 11 5.64 5.07 2.63
N TYR A 12 5.97 5.00 1.34
CA TYR A 12 5.97 3.72 0.64
C TYR A 12 7.30 3.01 0.74
N ILE A 13 8.41 3.74 0.60
CA ILE A 13 9.74 3.12 0.61
C ILE A 13 10.29 3.04 2.03
N ILE A 14 10.39 4.13 2.79
CA ILE A 14 11.00 4.09 4.13
C ILE A 14 10.10 3.32 5.12
N LEU A 15 8.84 3.73 5.26
CA LEU A 15 7.90 3.04 6.16
C LEU A 15 7.59 1.61 5.69
N GLY A 16 7.44 1.38 4.37
CA GLY A 16 7.22 0.04 3.83
C GLY A 16 8.43 -0.90 4.01
N THR A 17 9.66 -0.40 3.94
CA THR A 17 10.84 -1.25 4.20
C THR A 17 11.00 -1.60 5.68
N LEU A 18 10.25 -1.01 6.61
CA LEU A 18 10.30 -1.42 8.02
C LEU A 18 9.83 -2.85 8.25
N GLY A 19 8.88 -3.34 7.43
CA GLY A 19 8.46 -4.75 7.45
C GLY A 19 9.59 -5.72 7.10
N LEU A 20 10.65 -5.25 6.45
CA LEU A 20 11.88 -5.99 6.18
C LEU A 20 12.97 -5.71 7.23
N THR A 21 13.11 -4.43 7.57
CA THR A 21 14.25 -3.91 8.33
C THR A 21 14.17 -4.33 9.78
N ILE A 22 12.98 -4.31 10.39
CA ILE A 22 12.82 -4.71 11.81
C ILE A 22 13.15 -6.19 12.01
N PRO A 23 12.57 -7.15 11.24
CA PRO A 23 12.97 -8.56 11.35
C PRO A 23 14.45 -8.80 11.03
N SER A 24 15.01 -8.07 10.05
CA SER A 24 16.42 -8.20 9.67
C SER A 24 17.39 -7.71 10.75
N ILE A 25 17.07 -6.60 11.42
CA ILE A 25 17.85 -6.10 12.57
C ILE A 25 17.74 -7.09 13.74
N SER A 26 16.54 -7.61 14.01
CA SER A 26 16.33 -8.63 15.04
C SER A 26 17.22 -9.86 14.80
N TYR A 27 17.27 -10.37 13.57
CA TYR A 27 18.17 -11.45 13.17
C TYR A 27 19.63 -11.13 13.45
N TYR A 28 20.10 -9.97 13.00
CA TYR A 28 21.48 -9.53 13.17
C TYR A 28 21.89 -9.44 14.65
N LEU A 29 20.97 -9.04 15.53
CA LEU A 29 21.23 -8.88 16.96
C LEU A 29 21.10 -10.19 17.76
N THR A 30 20.24 -11.12 17.34
CA THR A 30 19.92 -12.34 18.10
C THR A 30 20.60 -13.61 17.58
N ASN A 31 21.26 -13.56 16.41
CA ASN A 31 21.87 -14.73 15.75
C ASN A 31 20.90 -15.92 15.60
N HIS A 32 19.58 -15.65 15.55
CA HIS A 32 18.55 -16.65 15.28
C HIS A 32 18.47 -16.97 13.79
N ALA A 33 17.60 -17.91 13.39
CA ALA A 33 17.33 -18.17 11.98
C ALA A 33 16.75 -16.92 11.29
N TRP A 34 16.98 -16.79 9.98
CA TRP A 34 16.50 -15.64 9.22
C TRP A 34 14.97 -15.63 9.17
N PRO A 35 14.27 -14.57 9.64
CA PRO A 35 12.83 -14.60 9.86
C PRO A 35 12.08 -14.28 8.56
N LEU A 36 12.18 -15.19 7.60
CA LEU A 36 11.59 -15.06 6.26
C LEU A 36 10.06 -15.06 6.30
N ASP A 37 9.48 -15.74 7.29
CA ASP A 37 8.07 -15.74 7.64
C ASP A 37 7.60 -14.36 8.11
N ASP A 38 8.29 -13.76 9.08
CA ASP A 38 7.97 -12.41 9.58
C ASP A 38 8.10 -11.36 8.46
N ILE A 39 9.13 -11.50 7.63
CA ILE A 39 9.33 -10.64 6.45
C ILE A 39 8.16 -10.79 5.46
N SER A 40 7.72 -12.01 5.19
CA SER A 40 6.62 -12.28 4.27
C SER A 40 5.30 -11.68 4.78
N ILE A 41 5.04 -11.80 6.09
CA ILE A 41 3.89 -11.21 6.78
C ILE A 41 3.98 -9.69 6.78
N GLY A 42 5.15 -9.13 7.08
CA GLY A 42 5.39 -7.68 7.08
C GLY A 42 5.08 -7.06 5.72
N LEU A 43 5.65 -7.62 4.64
CA LEU A 43 5.43 -7.15 3.27
C LEU A 43 3.96 -7.21 2.86
N ILE A 44 3.26 -8.33 3.11
CA ILE A 44 1.87 -8.47 2.69
C ILE A 44 0.93 -7.55 3.51
N THR A 45 1.24 -7.33 4.78
CA THR A 45 0.51 -6.38 5.63
C THR A 45 0.61 -4.96 5.09
N ILE A 46 1.80 -4.56 4.62
CA ILE A 46 2.00 -3.27 3.96
C ILE A 46 1.14 -3.20 2.70
N VAL A 47 1.17 -4.23 1.85
CA VAL A 47 0.36 -4.30 0.62
C VAL A 47 -1.12 -4.06 0.90
N VAL A 48 -1.70 -4.78 1.87
CA VAL A 48 -3.13 -4.62 2.20
C VAL A 48 -3.43 -3.23 2.73
N SER A 49 -2.59 -2.70 3.62
CA SER A 49 -2.78 -1.38 4.22
C SER A 49 -2.72 -0.28 3.16
N THR A 50 -1.74 -0.36 2.28
CA THR A 50 -1.51 0.54 1.15
C THR A 50 -2.65 0.48 0.14
N VAL A 51 -2.98 -0.71 -0.36
CA VAL A 51 -4.02 -0.89 -1.38
C VAL A 51 -5.38 -0.52 -0.81
N GLY A 52 -5.64 -0.85 0.46
CA GLY A 52 -6.85 -0.46 1.17
C GLY A 52 -7.01 1.05 1.25
N TYR A 53 -5.99 1.75 1.74
CA TYR A 53 -6.00 3.21 1.85
C TYR A 53 -6.17 3.88 0.48
N SER A 54 -5.31 3.52 -0.49
CA SER A 54 -5.28 4.18 -1.80
C SER A 54 -6.55 3.93 -2.62
N THR A 55 -7.10 2.72 -2.52
CA THR A 55 -8.40 2.37 -3.13
C THR A 55 -9.54 3.15 -2.49
N ALA A 56 -9.57 3.26 -1.16
CA ALA A 56 -10.61 4.02 -0.46
C ALA A 56 -10.59 5.50 -0.87
N GLU A 57 -9.41 6.14 -0.86
CA GLU A 57 -9.25 7.53 -1.31
C GLU A 57 -9.73 7.70 -2.76
N LYS A 58 -9.30 6.81 -3.65
CA LYS A 58 -9.67 6.87 -5.07
C LYS A 58 -11.18 6.70 -5.27
N ILE A 59 -11.83 5.77 -4.56
CA ILE A 59 -13.28 5.57 -4.64
C ILE A 59 -14.03 6.83 -4.17
N ILE A 60 -13.59 7.47 -3.08
CA ILE A 60 -14.21 8.70 -2.58
C ILE A 60 -14.10 9.82 -3.62
N VAL A 61 -12.92 10.02 -4.20
CA VAL A 61 -12.70 11.03 -5.25
C VAL A 61 -13.55 10.75 -6.49
N LEU A 62 -13.68 9.47 -6.90
CA LEU A 62 -14.47 9.09 -8.05
C LEU A 62 -15.98 9.18 -7.81
N ARG A 63 -16.46 9.04 -6.57
CA ARG A 63 -17.88 9.18 -6.21
C ARG A 63 -18.42 10.59 -6.51
N GLY A 64 -17.56 11.61 -6.45
CA GLY A 64 -17.89 12.98 -6.84
C GLY A 64 -17.92 13.24 -8.34
N LYS A 65 -17.50 12.28 -9.18
CA LYS A 65 -17.40 12.42 -10.65
C LYS A 65 -18.34 11.44 -11.35
N LYS A 66 -19.24 11.97 -12.19
CA LYS A 66 -20.40 11.26 -12.79
C LYS A 66 -20.09 10.09 -13.74
N SER A 67 -18.81 9.72 -13.98
CA SER A 67 -18.41 8.95 -15.17
C SER A 67 -17.40 7.80 -14.99
N ASN A 68 -17.03 7.38 -13.77
CA ASN A 68 -15.88 6.46 -13.60
C ASN A 68 -16.22 5.14 -12.87
N LEU A 69 -17.36 4.52 -13.18
CA LEU A 69 -17.76 3.23 -12.57
C LEU A 69 -16.73 2.10 -12.83
N SER A 70 -16.19 2.03 -14.05
CA SER A 70 -15.17 1.03 -14.42
C SER A 70 -13.88 1.18 -13.59
N GLU A 71 -13.39 2.40 -13.43
CA GLU A 71 -12.19 2.67 -12.62
C GLU A 71 -12.44 2.35 -11.14
N MET A 72 -13.63 2.65 -10.62
CA MET A 72 -14.03 2.28 -9.26
C MET A 72 -14.03 0.75 -9.07
N LEU A 73 -14.57 0.00 -10.04
CA LEU A 73 -14.57 -1.47 -10.01
C LEU A 73 -13.16 -2.06 -10.06
N TRP A 74 -12.27 -1.53 -10.89
CA TRP A 74 -10.87 -1.97 -10.94
C TRP A 74 -10.15 -1.79 -9.60
N ASN A 75 -10.38 -0.66 -8.91
CA ASN A 75 -9.79 -0.44 -7.59
C ASN A 75 -10.37 -1.40 -6.55
N LEU A 76 -11.68 -1.67 -6.57
CA LEU A 76 -12.30 -2.68 -5.72
C LEU A 76 -11.74 -4.09 -5.97
N VAL A 77 -11.53 -4.46 -7.23
CA VAL A 77 -10.89 -5.74 -7.60
C VAL A 77 -9.47 -5.81 -7.05
N ALA A 78 -8.68 -4.73 -7.15
CA ALA A 78 -7.34 -4.68 -6.59
C ALA A 78 -7.33 -4.88 -5.06
N LEU A 79 -8.31 -4.31 -4.34
CA LEU A 79 -8.50 -4.52 -2.91
C LEU A 79 -8.87 -5.97 -2.58
N VAL A 80 -9.82 -6.56 -3.29
CA VAL A 80 -10.20 -7.96 -3.07
C VAL A 80 -9.01 -8.88 -3.35
N LEU A 81 -8.27 -8.63 -4.42
CA LEU A 81 -7.07 -9.40 -4.77
C LEU A 81 -5.99 -9.29 -3.69
N SER A 82 -5.76 -8.12 -3.09
CA SER A 82 -4.76 -7.99 -2.01
C SER A 82 -5.15 -8.78 -0.76
N ILE A 83 -6.44 -8.82 -0.41
CA ILE A 83 -6.95 -9.63 0.71
C ILE A 83 -6.79 -11.12 0.40
N VAL A 84 -7.19 -11.57 -0.80
CA VAL A 84 -7.05 -12.97 -1.23
C VAL A 84 -5.58 -13.40 -1.21
N LEU A 85 -4.69 -12.54 -1.67
CA LEU A 85 -3.25 -12.80 -1.66
C LEU A 85 -2.70 -12.98 -0.23
N THR A 86 -3.22 -12.20 0.72
CA THR A 86 -2.86 -12.33 2.14
C THR A 86 -3.26 -13.67 2.71
N ILE A 87 -4.46 -14.15 2.38
CA ILE A 87 -4.93 -15.49 2.77
C ILE A 87 -4.00 -16.56 2.21
N PHE A 88 -3.61 -16.46 0.93
CA PHE A 88 -2.65 -17.39 0.33
C PHE A 88 -1.30 -17.38 1.05
N VAL A 89 -0.72 -16.21 1.33
CA VAL A 89 0.56 -16.09 2.05
C VAL A 89 0.49 -16.82 3.40
N VAL A 90 -0.58 -16.60 4.17
CA VAL A 90 -0.78 -17.24 5.48
C VAL A 90 -0.93 -18.76 5.36
N ILE A 91 -1.70 -19.25 4.38
CA ILE A 91 -1.87 -20.70 4.14
C ILE A 91 -0.53 -21.36 3.78
N PHE A 92 0.26 -20.75 2.90
CA PHE A 92 1.55 -21.32 2.49
C PHE A 92 2.57 -21.35 3.64
N LEU A 93 2.60 -20.30 4.46
CA LEU A 93 3.42 -20.28 5.68
C LEU A 93 3.00 -21.38 6.67
N GLY A 94 1.70 -21.61 6.84
CA GLY A 94 1.17 -22.68 7.69
C GLY A 94 1.50 -24.11 7.22
N ASN A 95 1.87 -24.28 5.95
CA ASN A 95 2.30 -25.55 5.36
C ASN A 95 3.83 -25.71 5.30
N GLU A 96 4.58 -24.90 6.07
CA GLU A 96 6.06 -24.89 6.11
C GLU A 96 6.75 -24.57 4.77
N VAL A 97 6.00 -24.03 3.79
CA VAL A 97 6.56 -23.58 2.50
C VAL A 97 6.97 -22.12 2.64
N ILE A 98 8.25 -21.84 2.91
CA ILE A 98 8.74 -20.49 3.24
C ILE A 98 9.11 -19.66 2.00
N CYS A 99 9.70 -20.27 0.96
CA CYS A 99 10.19 -19.51 -0.19
C CYS A 99 9.07 -18.93 -1.07
N PHE A 100 7.97 -19.67 -1.22
CA PHE A 100 6.83 -19.26 -2.04
C PHE A 100 6.11 -18.00 -1.52
N PRO A 101 5.70 -17.92 -0.24
CA PRO A 101 5.05 -16.73 0.32
C PRO A 101 5.97 -15.51 0.28
N LEU A 102 7.29 -15.69 0.47
CA LEU A 102 8.24 -14.59 0.36
C LEU A 102 8.27 -13.98 -1.04
N ILE A 103 8.37 -14.83 -2.08
CA ILE A 103 8.35 -14.38 -3.48
C ILE A 103 7.02 -13.67 -3.78
N LEU A 104 5.91 -14.27 -3.33
CA LEU A 104 4.58 -13.72 -3.55
C LEU A 104 4.41 -12.34 -2.88
N SER A 105 4.86 -12.19 -1.63
CA SER A 105 4.82 -10.93 -0.88
C SER A 105 5.71 -9.86 -1.51
N CYS A 106 6.91 -10.22 -2.00
CA CYS A 106 7.79 -9.29 -2.71
C CYS A 106 7.14 -8.79 -4.02
N LEU A 107 6.59 -9.70 -4.83
CA LEU A 107 5.88 -9.33 -6.06
C LEU A 107 4.67 -8.45 -5.77
N ALA A 108 3.89 -8.80 -4.74
CA ALA A 108 2.75 -8.03 -4.28
C ALA A 108 3.14 -6.61 -3.88
N TYR A 109 4.24 -6.48 -3.14
CA TYR A 109 4.76 -5.18 -2.72
C TYR A 109 5.15 -4.30 -3.92
N ILE A 110 5.88 -4.86 -4.88
CA ILE A 110 6.24 -4.15 -6.12
C ILE A 110 4.98 -3.72 -6.89
N LEU A 111 4.02 -4.62 -7.06
CA LEU A 111 2.75 -4.32 -7.73
C LEU A 111 1.93 -3.25 -6.99
N SER A 112 1.94 -3.27 -5.65
CA SER A 112 1.26 -2.26 -4.84
C SER A 112 1.86 -0.86 -5.04
N CYS A 113 3.18 -0.77 -5.16
CA CYS A 113 3.89 0.48 -5.46
C CYS A 113 3.51 1.01 -6.85
N ILE A 114 3.45 0.12 -7.86
CA ILE A 114 3.03 0.48 -9.22
C ILE A 114 1.57 0.95 -9.24
N LEU A 115 0.68 0.21 -8.58
CA LEU A 115 -0.74 0.55 -8.48
C LEU A 115 -0.93 1.92 -7.82
N TRP A 116 -0.25 2.17 -6.70
CA TRP A 116 -0.30 3.46 -6.03
C TRP A 116 0.14 4.59 -6.95
N TRP A 117 1.25 4.39 -7.68
CA TRP A 117 1.76 5.39 -8.61
C TRP A 117 0.75 5.71 -9.71
N TYR A 118 0.11 4.67 -10.25
CA TYR A 118 -0.95 4.78 -11.26
C TYR A 118 -2.18 5.53 -10.72
N GLN A 119 -2.71 5.11 -9.56
CA GLN A 119 -3.89 5.73 -8.95
C GLN A 119 -3.69 7.22 -8.65
N ASN A 120 -2.47 7.59 -8.24
CA ASN A 120 -2.11 8.94 -7.86
C ASN A 120 -1.44 9.76 -8.98
N ARG A 121 -1.33 9.24 -10.20
CA ARG A 121 -0.67 9.92 -11.33
C ARG A 121 -1.20 11.34 -11.53
N ASP A 122 -2.51 11.46 -11.55
CA ASP A 122 -3.25 12.69 -11.84
C ASP A 122 -4.05 13.17 -10.62
N ASN A 123 -3.61 12.83 -9.40
CA ASN A 123 -4.30 13.23 -8.17
C ASN A 123 -3.99 14.71 -7.84
N ASP A 124 -4.99 15.58 -8.07
CA ASP A 124 -4.93 17.01 -7.79
C ASP A 124 -4.84 17.33 -6.28
N SER A 125 -5.10 16.38 -5.38
CA SER A 125 -4.91 16.55 -3.93
C SER A 125 -3.46 16.91 -3.57
N PHE A 126 -2.49 16.50 -4.40
CA PHE A 126 -1.07 16.88 -4.25
C PHE A 126 -0.72 18.22 -4.91
N LYS A 127 -1.67 18.96 -5.50
CA LYS A 127 -1.48 20.35 -5.97
C LYS A 127 -1.90 21.37 -4.92
N ASN A 128 -2.94 21.08 -4.13
CA ASN A 128 -3.52 22.00 -3.14
C ASN A 128 -3.44 21.46 -1.72
N ILE A 129 -2.25 21.00 -1.29
CA ILE A 129 -2.00 20.48 0.06
C ILE A 129 -2.30 21.55 1.14
N GLY A 130 -2.23 22.85 0.80
CA GLY A 130 -2.47 23.96 1.73
C GLY A 130 -3.94 24.38 1.92
N GLU A 131 -4.80 24.24 0.92
CA GLU A 131 -6.18 24.78 0.98
C GLU A 131 -7.21 23.77 1.51
N ASN A 132 -6.97 22.47 1.34
CA ASN A 132 -7.96 21.43 1.63
C ASN A 132 -7.55 20.44 2.73
N ALA A 133 -6.39 20.61 3.38
CA ALA A 133 -5.91 19.68 4.42
C ALA A 133 -6.83 19.56 5.64
N LEU A 134 -7.67 20.58 5.89
CA LEU A 134 -8.66 20.60 6.97
C LEU A 134 -10.11 20.45 6.47
N GLY A 135 -10.30 20.14 5.18
CA GLY A 135 -11.63 19.87 4.63
C GLY A 135 -12.56 21.09 4.56
N GLY A 136 -12.02 22.31 4.49
CA GLY A 136 -12.80 23.54 4.40
C GLY A 136 -12.23 24.51 3.37
N SER A 137 -13.00 24.89 2.36
CA SER A 137 -12.64 26.00 1.47
C SER A 137 -12.91 27.33 2.20
N PRO A 138 -12.06 28.37 2.03
CA PRO A 138 -12.32 29.71 2.57
C PRO A 138 -13.71 30.26 2.22
N GLU A 139 -14.27 29.83 1.09
CA GLU A 139 -15.62 30.16 0.61
C GLU A 139 -16.76 29.59 1.48
N GLN A 140 -16.50 28.64 2.38
CA GLN A 140 -17.51 28.12 3.34
C GLN A 140 -17.67 29.00 4.58
N PHE A 141 -16.79 29.99 4.77
CA PHE A 141 -16.82 30.94 5.88
C PHE A 141 -17.19 32.37 5.44
N ASN A 142 -17.61 32.55 4.18
CA ASN A 142 -18.26 33.76 3.66
C ASN A 142 -19.74 33.47 3.37
#